data_AF-K1SL20-F1
#
_entry.id   AF-K1SL20-F1
#
_cell.length_a   1.000
_cell.length_b   1.000
_cell.length_c   1.000
_cell.angle_alpha   90.00
_cell.angle_beta   90.00
_cell.angle_gamma   90.00
#
_symmetry.space_group_name_H-M   'P 1'
#
loop_
_entity.id
_entity.type
_entity.pdbx_description
1 polymer ?
#
loop_
_entity_poly.entity_id
_entity_poly.type
_entity_poly.pdbx_seq_one_letter_code
_entity_poly.pdbx_strand_id
1 'polypeptide(L)'
;MPLGIQQNNNFLHLTMDVWQDQIFFNETVYPAGYFAAELLNVPEETIRELVTHGGAISHQVEALALAGRGEFIKLLDGTRASLEKLLDALWRCPPYSLMDKGQEQHTLEVLFSPASHNDLLKPASPVREFFFRYLVAAFSIPLGIQHFAVAARYFEEGYLRRLKKRTETFFAMAAHDCFNSEWFWDMMRDLPVPDVEPFTITPDLRSSYERSMARLPAKSPPEQASEPQATRIFGSATAS
;
A
#
# COMPACT_ATOMS: atom_id res chain seq x y z
N MET A 1 9.21 1.07 -22.62
CA MET A 1 7.88 0.50 -22.32
C MET A 1 6.90 1.65 -22.14
N PRO A 2 5.63 1.53 -22.56
CA PRO A 2 4.65 2.57 -22.26
C PRO A 2 4.32 2.58 -20.76
N LEU A 3 4.32 3.77 -20.16
CA LEU A 3 4.03 4.00 -18.74
C LEU A 3 2.51 4.02 -18.50
N GLY A 4 2.05 3.47 -17.38
CA GLY A 4 0.65 3.52 -16.94
C GLY A 4 -0.33 2.58 -17.66
N ILE A 5 0.14 1.69 -18.54
CA ILE A 5 -0.69 0.75 -19.32
C ILE A 5 -0.67 -0.65 -18.67
N GLN A 6 -1.83 -1.32 -18.63
CA GLN A 6 -2.02 -2.68 -18.05
C GLN A 6 -1.71 -2.81 -16.55
N GLN A 7 -1.92 -1.75 -15.77
CA GLN A 7 -1.85 -1.84 -14.31
C GLN A 7 -3.09 -2.57 -13.79
N ASN A 8 -2.94 -3.85 -13.43
CA ASN A 8 -3.98 -4.62 -12.78
C ASN A 8 -3.92 -4.36 -11.26
N ASN A 9 -4.41 -3.19 -10.86
CA ASN A 9 -4.39 -2.75 -9.47
C ASN A 9 -5.51 -3.41 -8.69
N ASN A 10 -5.15 -4.11 -7.61
CA ASN A 10 -6.07 -4.63 -6.62
C ASN A 10 -5.57 -4.33 -5.19
N PHE A 11 -6.34 -4.65 -4.16
CA PHE A 11 -5.91 -4.40 -2.77
C PHE A 11 -4.64 -5.15 -2.36
N LEU A 12 -4.30 -6.25 -3.02
CA LEU A 12 -3.06 -7.00 -2.77
C LEU A 12 -1.86 -6.42 -3.51
N HIS A 13 -2.11 -5.75 -4.64
CA HIS A 13 -1.10 -5.29 -5.58
C HIS A 13 -1.50 -3.93 -6.15
N LEU A 14 -0.77 -2.90 -5.73
CA LEU A 14 -0.89 -1.57 -6.30
C LEU A 14 0.40 -1.23 -7.04
N THR A 15 0.27 -0.85 -8.31
CA THR A 15 1.36 -0.49 -9.20
C THR A 15 1.22 0.97 -9.59
N MET A 16 2.28 1.75 -9.36
CA MET A 16 2.38 3.14 -9.78
C MET A 16 3.68 3.31 -10.57
N ASP A 17 3.57 3.88 -11.76
CA ASP A 17 4.73 4.19 -12.60
C ASP A 17 5.15 5.63 -12.31
N VAL A 18 6.37 5.85 -11.83
CA VAL A 18 6.88 7.19 -11.50
C VAL A 18 7.95 7.59 -12.51
N TRP A 19 7.81 8.78 -13.09
CA TRP A 19 8.75 9.32 -14.06
C TRP A 19 8.88 10.84 -13.92
N GLN A 20 10.09 11.30 -13.61
CA GLN A 20 10.37 12.72 -13.33
C GLN A 20 9.38 13.28 -12.28
N ASP A 21 8.68 14.36 -12.62
CA ASP A 21 7.70 15.02 -11.77
C ASP A 21 6.27 14.50 -12.00
N GLN A 22 6.15 13.28 -12.56
CA GLN A 22 4.87 12.69 -12.95
C GLN A 22 4.69 11.27 -12.41
N ILE A 23 3.44 10.95 -12.10
CA ILE A 23 2.98 9.64 -11.68
C ILE A 23 1.92 9.19 -12.69
N PHE A 24 2.07 7.98 -13.21
CA PHE A 24 1.14 7.35 -14.14
C PHE A 24 0.38 6.26 -13.39
N PHE A 25 -0.92 6.45 -13.25
CA PHE A 25 -1.84 5.55 -12.55
C PHE A 25 -3.12 5.38 -13.36
N ASN A 26 -3.47 4.13 -13.69
CA ASN A 26 -4.65 3.77 -14.49
C ASN A 26 -4.79 4.64 -15.75
N GLU A 27 -3.75 4.65 -16.60
CA GLU A 27 -3.68 5.43 -17.85
C GLU A 27 -3.81 6.96 -17.69
N THR A 28 -3.82 7.46 -16.46
CA THR A 28 -3.95 8.89 -16.13
C THR A 28 -2.64 9.42 -15.55
N VAL A 29 -2.31 10.68 -15.85
CA VAL A 29 -1.09 11.36 -15.41
C VAL A 29 -1.39 12.31 -14.26
N TYR A 30 -0.64 12.19 -13.17
CA TYR A 30 -0.71 13.04 -11.98
C TYR A 30 0.64 13.69 -11.69
N PRO A 31 0.69 14.88 -11.06
CA PRO A 31 1.94 15.44 -10.55
C PRO A 31 2.58 14.58 -9.46
N ALA A 32 3.91 14.59 -9.37
CA ALA A 32 4.62 13.96 -8.25
C ALA A 32 4.15 14.53 -6.91
N GLY A 33 3.91 13.64 -5.95
CA GLY A 33 3.39 14.02 -4.63
C GLY A 33 1.89 14.29 -4.58
N TYR A 34 1.15 14.23 -5.70
CA TYR A 34 -0.31 14.43 -5.71
C TYR A 34 -1.03 13.52 -4.71
N PHE A 35 -0.80 12.20 -4.80
CA PHE A 35 -1.44 11.23 -3.91
C PHE A 35 -1.04 11.40 -2.44
N ALA A 36 0.23 11.72 -2.18
CA ALA A 36 0.72 12.00 -0.84
C ALA A 36 0.02 13.23 -0.24
N ALA A 37 -0.06 14.33 -1.00
CA ALA A 37 -0.71 15.56 -0.57
C ALA A 37 -2.22 15.35 -0.33
N GLU A 38 -2.90 14.69 -1.25
CA GLU A 38 -4.33 14.40 -1.11
C GLU A 38 -4.62 13.48 0.08
N LEU A 39 -3.75 12.51 0.36
CA LEU A 39 -3.88 11.64 1.54
C LEU A 39 -3.72 12.44 2.84
N LEU A 40 -2.81 13.42 2.89
CA LEU A 40 -2.66 14.32 4.03
C LEU A 40 -3.83 15.29 4.20
N ASN A 41 -4.60 15.55 3.14
CA ASN A 41 -5.81 16.36 3.18
C ASN A 41 -7.04 15.58 3.67
N VAL A 42 -6.94 14.25 3.85
CA VAL A 42 -8.05 13.44 4.38
C VAL A 42 -8.32 13.83 5.84
N PRO A 43 -9.61 14.02 6.23
CA PRO A 43 -9.96 14.36 7.60
C PRO A 43 -9.48 13.31 8.60
N GLU A 44 -9.03 13.77 9.77
CA GLU A 44 -8.58 12.88 10.85
C GLU A 44 -9.68 11.92 11.32
N GLU A 45 -10.94 12.33 11.23
CA GLU A 45 -12.09 11.47 11.52
C GLU A 45 -12.13 10.25 10.59
N THR A 46 -11.86 10.43 9.29
CA THR A 46 -11.82 9.34 8.31
C THR A 46 -10.62 8.43 8.55
N ILE A 47 -9.46 8.97 8.90
CA ILE A 47 -8.29 8.17 9.28
C ILE A 47 -8.59 7.35 10.54
N ARG A 48 -9.25 7.94 11.54
CA ARG A 48 -9.65 7.23 12.78
C ARG A 48 -10.66 6.12 12.50
N GLU A 49 -11.63 6.36 11.61
CA GLU A 49 -12.59 5.34 11.16
C GLU A 49 -11.88 4.16 10.47
N LEU A 50 -10.96 4.46 9.55
CA LEU A 50 -10.14 3.46 8.86
C LEU A 50 -9.37 2.57 9.84
N VAL A 51 -8.71 3.18 10.82
CA VAL A 51 -7.92 2.46 11.83
C VAL A 51 -8.82 1.64 12.75
N THR A 52 -9.97 2.17 13.14
CA THR A 52 -10.95 1.45 13.98
C THR A 52 -11.49 0.21 13.26
N HIS A 53 -11.86 0.35 11.99
CA HIS A 53 -12.34 -0.76 11.19
C HIS A 53 -11.23 -1.76 10.87
N GLY A 54 -10.01 -1.30 10.58
CA GLY A 54 -8.84 -2.14 10.37
C GLY A 54 -8.49 -2.97 11.61
N GLY A 55 -8.46 -2.34 12.78
CA GLY A 55 -8.22 -3.04 14.05
C GLY A 55 -9.28 -4.09 14.38
N ALA A 56 -10.56 -3.81 14.07
CA ALA A 56 -11.62 -4.80 14.22
C ALA A 56 -11.40 -6.02 13.31
N ILE A 57 -10.95 -5.82 12.07
CA ILE A 57 -10.63 -6.91 11.14
C ILE A 57 -9.43 -7.71 11.64
N SER A 58 -8.39 -7.08 12.19
CA SER A 58 -7.23 -7.79 12.76
C SER A 58 -7.66 -8.78 13.85
N HIS A 59 -8.50 -8.35 14.80
CA HIS A 59 -9.03 -9.24 15.84
C HIS A 59 -9.93 -10.35 15.27
N GLN A 60 -10.71 -10.03 14.23
CA GLN A 60 -11.55 -11.03 13.54
C GLN A 60 -10.70 -12.06 12.79
N VAL A 61 -9.57 -11.66 12.19
CA VAL A 61 -8.63 -12.55 11.51
C VAL A 61 -8.03 -13.56 12.50
N GLU A 62 -7.57 -13.09 13.66
CA GLU A 62 -7.07 -13.96 14.73
C GLU A 62 -8.14 -14.94 15.21
N ALA A 63 -9.37 -14.45 15.42
CA ALA A 63 -10.51 -15.29 15.80
C ALA A 63 -10.84 -16.33 14.72
N LEU A 64 -10.82 -15.95 13.44
CA LEU A 64 -11.06 -16.85 12.31
C LEU A 64 -9.98 -17.93 12.18
N ALA A 65 -8.73 -17.63 12.54
CA ALA A 65 -7.64 -18.59 12.52
C ALA A 65 -7.83 -19.71 13.57
N LEU A 66 -8.44 -19.38 14.72
CA LEU A 66 -8.66 -20.28 15.85
C LEU A 66 -10.05 -20.93 15.90
N ALA A 67 -11.01 -20.42 15.12
CA ALA A 67 -12.41 -20.82 15.19
C ALA A 67 -12.69 -22.23 14.64
N GLY A 68 -13.64 -22.92 15.29
CA GLY A 68 -14.22 -24.17 14.80
C GLY A 68 -15.22 -23.94 13.65
N ARG A 69 -15.63 -25.02 12.98
CA ARG A 69 -16.44 -24.98 11.73
C ARG A 69 -17.73 -24.13 11.82
N GLY A 70 -18.45 -24.19 12.95
CA GLY A 70 -19.71 -23.45 13.14
C GLY A 70 -19.53 -22.00 13.58
N GLU A 71 -18.44 -21.70 14.29
CA GLU A 71 -18.08 -20.33 14.70
C GLU A 71 -17.47 -19.57 13.53
N PHE A 72 -16.71 -20.24 12.68
CA PHE A 72 -16.10 -19.68 11.48
C PHE A 72 -17.12 -19.02 10.55
N ILE A 73 -18.28 -19.66 10.31
CA ILE A 73 -19.32 -19.11 9.45
C ILE A 73 -19.93 -17.84 10.06
N LYS A 74 -20.20 -17.84 11.37
CA LYS A 74 -20.72 -16.64 12.06
C LYS A 74 -19.72 -15.48 12.04
N LEU A 75 -18.43 -15.81 12.22
CA LEU A 75 -17.36 -14.83 12.15
C LEU A 75 -17.17 -14.28 10.73
N LEU A 76 -17.31 -15.12 9.70
CA LEU A 76 -17.24 -14.69 8.30
C LEU A 76 -18.27 -13.62 7.97
N ASP A 77 -19.54 -13.79 8.38
CA ASP A 77 -20.58 -12.79 8.17
C ASP A 77 -20.22 -11.46 8.86
N GLY A 78 -19.69 -11.54 10.08
CA GLY A 78 -19.19 -10.38 10.82
C GLY A 78 -17.99 -9.70 10.17
N THR A 79 -17.05 -10.47 9.64
CA THR A 79 -15.86 -9.96 8.93
C THR A 79 -16.26 -9.28 7.62
N ARG A 80 -17.22 -9.85 6.88
CA ARG A 80 -17.74 -9.23 5.66
C ARG A 80 -18.31 -7.83 5.95
N ALA A 81 -19.16 -7.71 6.97
CA ALA A 81 -19.76 -6.43 7.32
C ALA A 81 -18.71 -5.39 7.79
N SER A 82 -17.68 -5.82 8.54
CA SER A 82 -16.56 -4.95 8.92
C SER A 82 -15.75 -4.49 7.70
N LEU A 83 -15.50 -5.40 6.77
CA LEU A 83 -14.73 -5.15 5.56
C LEU A 83 -15.46 -4.19 4.61
N GLU A 84 -16.77 -4.35 4.43
CA GLU A 84 -17.58 -3.41 3.65
C GLU A 84 -17.50 -1.97 4.19
N LYS A 85 -17.56 -1.79 5.52
CA LYS A 85 -17.39 -0.48 6.16
C LYS A 85 -15.99 0.11 5.97
N LEU A 86 -14.96 -0.72 6.07
CA LEU A 86 -13.58 -0.31 5.83
C LEU A 86 -13.40 0.16 4.38
N LEU A 87 -13.98 -0.58 3.43
CA LEU A 87 -13.92 -0.24 2.00
C LEU A 87 -14.62 1.07 1.70
N ASP A 88 -15.79 1.32 2.29
CA ASP A 88 -16.50 2.59 2.14
C ASP A 88 -15.67 3.80 2.60
N ALA A 89 -14.89 3.65 3.67
CA ALA A 89 -13.96 4.67 4.13
C ALA A 89 -12.72 4.76 3.22
N LEU A 90 -12.18 3.61 2.79
CA LEU A 90 -10.97 3.54 1.98
C LEU A 90 -11.18 4.13 0.57
N TRP A 91 -12.38 3.99 0.02
CA TRP A 91 -12.80 4.61 -1.24
C TRP A 91 -12.87 6.14 -1.21
N ARG A 92 -12.73 6.75 -0.03
CA ARG A 92 -12.59 8.21 0.11
C ARG A 92 -11.12 8.66 0.07
N CYS A 93 -10.17 7.73 0.15
CA CYS A 93 -8.74 8.00 0.20
C CYS A 93 -8.07 7.70 -1.14
N PRO A 94 -7.29 8.61 -1.73
CA PRO A 94 -6.45 8.30 -2.88
C PRO A 94 -5.26 7.41 -2.48
N PRO A 95 -4.72 6.57 -3.39
CA PRO A 95 -5.17 6.33 -4.77
C PRO A 95 -6.39 5.40 -4.90
N TYR A 96 -6.87 4.82 -3.79
CA TYR A 96 -7.95 3.83 -3.77
C TYR A 96 -9.28 4.35 -4.34
N SER A 97 -9.56 5.65 -4.17
CA SER A 97 -10.73 6.30 -4.78
C SER A 97 -10.79 6.19 -6.31
N LEU A 98 -9.65 5.96 -6.97
CA LEU A 98 -9.49 5.84 -8.41
C LEU A 98 -9.46 4.38 -8.91
N MET A 99 -9.61 3.40 -8.02
CA MET A 99 -9.65 1.98 -8.38
C MET A 99 -11.03 1.54 -8.89
N ASP A 100 -11.07 0.41 -9.60
CA ASP A 100 -12.32 -0.21 -10.05
C ASP A 100 -13.06 -0.86 -8.86
N LYS A 101 -13.96 -0.09 -8.25
CA LYS A 101 -14.80 -0.54 -7.13
C LYS A 101 -15.63 -1.77 -7.48
N GLY A 102 -16.06 -1.92 -8.73
CA GLY A 102 -16.92 -3.02 -9.16
C GLY A 102 -16.17 -4.34 -9.18
N GLN A 103 -14.92 -4.36 -9.66
CA GLN A 103 -14.08 -5.55 -9.64
C GLN A 103 -13.73 -6.01 -8.22
N GLU A 104 -13.45 -5.08 -7.32
CA GLU A 104 -13.14 -5.40 -5.92
C GLU A 104 -14.36 -5.91 -5.16
N GLN A 105 -15.52 -5.26 -5.32
CA GLN A 105 -16.78 -5.75 -4.76
C GLN A 105 -17.12 -7.15 -5.28
N HIS A 106 -16.95 -7.41 -6.58
CA HIS A 106 -17.17 -8.73 -7.14
C HIS A 106 -16.22 -9.79 -6.58
N THR A 107 -14.94 -9.45 -6.40
CA THR A 107 -13.95 -10.34 -5.79
C THR A 107 -14.34 -10.71 -4.36
N LEU A 108 -14.83 -9.75 -3.58
CA LEU A 108 -15.37 -9.99 -2.24
C LEU A 108 -16.59 -10.90 -2.27
N GLU A 109 -17.55 -10.65 -3.17
CA GLU A 109 -18.73 -11.51 -3.31
C GLU A 109 -18.35 -12.96 -3.61
N VAL A 110 -17.34 -13.19 -4.45
CA VAL A 110 -16.83 -14.52 -4.78
C VAL A 110 -16.12 -15.15 -3.57
N LEU A 111 -15.30 -14.40 -2.84
CA LEU A 111 -14.57 -14.89 -1.66
C LEU A 111 -15.51 -15.28 -0.51
N PHE A 112 -16.56 -14.49 -0.27
CA PHE A 112 -17.58 -14.73 0.76
C PHE A 112 -18.78 -15.57 0.26
N SER A 113 -18.65 -16.21 -0.92
CA SER A 113 -19.68 -17.08 -1.46
C SER A 113 -19.79 -18.39 -0.68
N PRO A 114 -21.01 -18.96 -0.53
CA PRO A 114 -21.20 -20.29 0.06
C PRO A 114 -20.40 -21.41 -0.61
N ALA A 115 -20.05 -21.24 -1.90
CA ALA A 115 -19.19 -22.16 -2.63
C ALA A 115 -17.76 -22.17 -2.06
N SER A 116 -17.24 -21.01 -1.71
CA SER A 116 -15.90 -20.80 -1.17
C SER A 116 -15.80 -21.23 0.30
N HIS A 117 -16.91 -21.23 1.06
CA HIS A 117 -16.91 -21.62 2.49
C HIS A 117 -16.33 -23.01 2.75
N ASN A 118 -16.63 -24.00 1.89
CA ASN A 118 -16.10 -25.35 2.06
C ASN A 118 -14.59 -25.43 1.84
N ASP A 119 -14.04 -24.55 1.01
CA ASP A 119 -12.60 -24.49 0.74
C ASP A 119 -11.86 -23.60 1.74
N LEU A 120 -12.51 -22.57 2.30
CA LEU A 120 -11.98 -21.77 3.41
C LEU A 120 -11.83 -22.59 4.71
N LEU A 121 -12.70 -23.57 4.92
CA LEU A 121 -12.63 -24.47 6.07
C LEU A 121 -11.47 -25.47 6.00
N LYS A 122 -10.88 -25.70 4.82
CA LYS A 122 -9.73 -26.60 4.64
C LYS A 122 -8.43 -25.83 4.91
N PRO A 123 -7.62 -26.21 5.92
CA PRO A 123 -6.40 -25.50 6.28
C PRO A 123 -5.36 -25.43 5.15
N ALA A 124 -5.27 -26.47 4.33
CA ALA A 124 -4.30 -26.57 3.23
C ALA A 124 -4.82 -26.02 1.88
N SER A 125 -5.97 -25.33 1.87
CA SER A 125 -6.53 -24.79 0.64
C SER A 125 -5.82 -23.50 0.22
N PRO A 126 -5.41 -23.36 -1.05
CA PRO A 126 -4.86 -22.10 -1.55
C PRO A 126 -5.86 -20.94 -1.45
N VAL A 127 -7.16 -21.24 -1.46
CA VAL A 127 -8.24 -20.24 -1.29
C VAL A 127 -8.23 -19.66 0.12
N ARG A 128 -7.97 -20.49 1.13
CA ARG A 128 -7.85 -20.05 2.52
C ARG A 128 -6.63 -19.14 2.69
N GLU A 129 -5.49 -19.54 2.13
CA GLU A 129 -4.28 -18.73 2.18
C GLU A 129 -4.47 -17.37 1.51
N PHE A 130 -5.06 -17.34 0.31
CA PHE A 130 -5.39 -16.10 -0.39
C PHE A 130 -6.35 -15.22 0.43
N PHE A 131 -7.37 -15.81 1.05
CA PHE A 131 -8.33 -15.08 1.88
C PHE A 131 -7.67 -14.40 3.08
N PHE A 132 -6.79 -15.11 3.82
CA PHE A 132 -6.07 -14.51 4.94
C PHE A 132 -5.10 -13.42 4.47
N ARG A 133 -4.39 -13.62 3.36
CA ARG A 133 -3.54 -12.57 2.77
C ARG A 133 -4.34 -11.32 2.39
N TYR A 134 -5.53 -11.51 1.82
CA TYR A 134 -6.42 -10.42 1.46
C TYR A 134 -6.92 -9.65 2.69
N LEU A 135 -7.35 -10.36 3.74
CA LEU A 135 -7.75 -9.71 4.99
C LEU A 135 -6.58 -8.97 5.67
N VAL A 136 -5.37 -9.54 5.62
CA VAL A 136 -4.17 -8.87 6.12
C VAL A 136 -3.94 -7.57 5.35
N ALA A 137 -3.92 -7.61 4.02
CA ALA A 137 -3.78 -6.40 3.21
C ALA A 137 -4.87 -5.36 3.53
N ALA A 138 -6.12 -5.79 3.73
CA ALA A 138 -7.24 -4.90 4.03
C ALA A 138 -7.07 -4.10 5.32
N PHE A 139 -6.50 -4.68 6.39
CA PHE A 139 -6.23 -3.93 7.62
C PHE A 139 -4.84 -3.25 7.63
N SER A 140 -3.86 -3.75 6.87
CA SER A 140 -2.55 -3.13 6.73
C SER A 140 -2.61 -1.78 6.00
N ILE A 141 -3.49 -1.63 5.01
CA ILE A 141 -3.63 -0.38 4.25
C ILE A 141 -4.02 0.82 5.16
N PRO A 142 -5.09 0.75 5.97
CA PRO A 142 -5.41 1.78 6.97
C PRO A 142 -4.25 2.16 7.88
N LEU A 143 -3.49 1.17 8.35
CA LEU A 143 -2.34 1.39 9.23
C LEU A 143 -1.22 2.12 8.49
N GLY A 144 -0.93 1.73 7.25
CA GLY A 144 0.03 2.43 6.39
C GLY A 144 -0.36 3.90 6.16
N ILE A 145 -1.64 4.19 5.91
CA ILE A 145 -2.15 5.56 5.77
C ILE A 145 -1.95 6.35 7.07
N GLN A 146 -2.29 5.75 8.22
CA GLN A 146 -2.10 6.38 9.52
C GLN A 146 -0.62 6.66 9.80
N HIS A 147 0.25 5.69 9.58
CA HIS A 147 1.70 5.82 9.82
C HIS A 147 2.30 6.91 8.92
N PHE A 148 1.89 6.97 7.66
CA PHE A 148 2.28 8.05 6.75
C PHE A 148 1.82 9.42 7.26
N ALA A 149 0.55 9.54 7.68
CA ALA A 149 0.00 10.79 8.20
C ALA A 149 0.72 11.25 9.49
N VAL A 150 1.03 10.33 10.40
CA VAL A 150 1.79 10.62 11.64
C VAL A 150 3.21 11.07 11.31
N ALA A 151 3.92 10.35 10.42
CA ALA A 151 5.27 10.72 9.99
C ALA A 151 5.30 12.11 9.35
N ALA A 152 4.34 12.41 8.47
CA ALA A 152 4.22 13.71 7.83
C ALA A 152 3.92 14.84 8.82
N ARG A 153 3.01 14.63 9.78
CA ARG A 153 2.73 15.59 10.86
C ARG A 153 3.98 15.84 11.70
N TYR A 154 4.70 14.80 12.11
CA TYR A 154 5.93 14.95 12.88
C TYR A 154 7.00 15.73 12.12
N PHE A 155 7.17 15.44 10.83
CA PHE A 155 8.09 16.17 9.97
C PHE A 155 7.70 17.66 9.84
N GLU A 156 6.42 17.93 9.63
CA GLU A 156 5.89 19.29 9.48
C GLU A 156 6.06 20.10 10.76
N GLU A 157 5.60 19.58 11.90
CA GLU A 157 5.63 20.28 13.18
C GLU A 157 7.03 20.39 13.77
N GLY A 158 7.83 19.32 13.64
CA GLY A 158 9.15 19.21 14.23
C GLY A 158 10.23 19.94 13.45
N TYR A 159 10.19 19.86 12.12
CA TYR A 159 11.30 20.30 11.27
C TYR A 159 10.89 21.43 10.32
N LEU A 160 9.73 21.35 9.66
CA LEU A 160 9.35 22.36 8.67
C LEU A 160 8.90 23.69 9.27
N ARG A 161 8.08 23.68 10.34
CA ARG A 161 7.61 24.92 10.99
C ARG A 161 8.75 25.78 11.57
N ARG A 162 9.89 25.16 11.89
CA ARG A 162 11.05 25.82 12.49
C ARG A 162 11.98 26.44 11.44
N LEU A 163 11.77 26.17 10.16
CA LEU A 163 12.61 26.68 9.08
C LEU A 163 12.44 28.20 8.94
N LYS A 164 13.54 28.93 9.12
CA LYS A 164 13.60 30.38 8.91
C LYS A 164 13.55 30.76 7.43
N LYS A 165 13.93 29.85 6.53
CA LYS A 165 13.97 30.05 5.07
C LYS A 165 13.38 28.83 4.38
N ARG A 166 12.53 29.08 3.38
CA ARG A 166 11.87 28.05 2.56
C ARG A 166 12.59 27.95 1.21
N THR A 167 13.81 27.43 1.22
CA THR A 167 14.54 27.08 -0.01
C THR A 167 14.79 25.59 -0.04
N GLU A 168 14.98 25.03 -1.23
CA GLU A 168 15.21 23.59 -1.45
C GLU A 168 16.30 23.02 -0.54
N THR A 169 17.41 23.72 -0.39
CA THR A 169 18.51 23.32 0.51
C THR A 169 18.07 23.17 1.97
N PHE A 170 17.24 24.08 2.49
CA PHE A 170 16.75 23.98 3.87
C PHE A 170 15.72 22.86 4.04
N PHE A 171 14.91 22.58 3.01
CA PHE A 171 14.03 21.41 3.01
C PHE A 171 14.81 20.10 3.00
N ALA A 172 15.86 20.00 2.18
CA ALA A 172 16.73 18.84 2.13
C ALA A 172 17.44 18.60 3.48
N MET A 173 17.94 19.66 4.12
CA MET A 173 18.52 19.57 5.46
C MET A 173 17.49 19.12 6.51
N ALA A 174 16.30 19.71 6.51
CA ALA A 174 15.23 19.32 7.43
C ALA A 174 14.82 17.85 7.27
N ALA A 175 14.69 17.38 6.03
CA ALA A 175 14.39 15.98 5.73
C ALA A 175 15.52 15.06 6.24
N HIS A 176 16.77 15.41 5.94
CA HIS A 176 17.94 14.67 6.41
C HIS A 176 17.98 14.58 7.94
N ASP A 177 17.73 15.67 8.65
CA ASP A 177 17.77 15.70 10.11
C ASP A 177 16.61 14.89 10.73
N CYS A 178 15.42 14.94 10.12
CA CYS A 178 14.26 14.18 10.57
C CYS A 178 14.48 12.67 10.42
N PHE A 179 14.84 12.21 9.22
CA PHE A 179 14.95 10.78 8.91
C PHE A 179 16.23 10.13 9.47
N ASN A 180 17.20 10.91 9.96
CA ASN A 180 18.35 10.39 10.70
C ASN A 180 18.19 10.48 12.23
N SER A 181 17.07 11.02 12.72
CA SER A 181 16.81 11.14 14.17
C SER A 181 16.42 9.80 14.78
N GLU A 182 17.13 9.36 15.82
CA GLU A 182 16.75 8.15 16.58
C GLU A 182 15.34 8.28 17.16
N TRP A 183 14.98 9.47 17.66
CA TRP A 183 13.67 9.77 18.23
C TRP A 183 12.51 9.61 17.23
N PHE A 184 12.75 9.96 15.96
CA PHE A 184 11.75 9.75 14.91
C PHE A 184 11.49 8.26 14.72
N TRP A 185 12.55 7.46 14.66
CA TRP A 185 12.43 6.02 14.48
C TRP A 185 11.91 5.29 15.72
N ASP A 186 12.21 5.76 16.94
CA ASP A 186 11.60 5.26 18.17
C ASP A 186 10.09 5.47 18.15
N MET A 187 9.63 6.69 17.80
CA MET A 187 8.21 6.97 17.64
C MET A 187 7.54 6.08 16.59
N MET A 188 8.18 5.91 15.43
CA MET A 188 7.60 5.06 14.36
C MET A 188 7.55 3.59 14.76
N ARG A 189 8.49 3.11 15.60
CA ARG A 189 8.50 1.75 16.15
C ARG A 189 7.42 1.51 17.21
N ASP A 190 7.03 2.55 17.94
CA ASP A 190 5.99 2.48 18.96
C ASP A 190 4.56 2.44 18.37
N LEU A 191 4.42 2.60 17.04
CA LEU A 191 3.14 2.51 16.35
C LEU A 191 2.65 1.05 16.22
N PRO A 192 1.33 0.80 16.28
CA PRO A 192 0.77 -0.54 16.19
C PRO A 192 1.04 -1.19 14.82
N VAL A 193 1.59 -2.41 14.84
CA VAL A 193 2.03 -3.18 13.64
C VAL A 193 3.16 -2.45 12.90
N PRO A 194 4.40 -2.56 13.40
CA PRO A 194 5.55 -1.78 12.94
C PRO A 194 6.11 -2.20 11.57
N ASP A 195 5.41 -3.05 10.81
CA ASP A 195 5.74 -3.39 9.42
C ASP A 195 5.42 -2.21 8.46
N VAL A 196 5.80 -1.01 8.86
CA VAL A 196 6.05 0.08 7.93
C VAL A 196 7.37 -0.28 7.26
N GLU A 197 7.33 -0.53 5.95
CA GLU A 197 8.54 -0.67 5.16
C GLU A 197 9.46 0.52 5.48
N PRO A 198 10.67 0.28 6.03
CA PRO A 198 11.52 1.35 6.51
C PRO A 198 11.80 2.30 5.33
N PHE A 199 11.40 3.57 5.49
CA PHE A 199 11.68 4.59 4.50
C PHE A 199 13.20 4.78 4.45
N THR A 200 13.84 4.14 3.46
CA THR A 200 15.29 4.16 3.34
C THR A 200 15.64 5.32 2.40
N ILE A 201 16.41 6.30 2.88
CA ILE A 201 16.87 7.45 2.08
C ILE A 201 17.62 6.96 0.82
N THR A 202 18.26 5.80 0.94
CA THR A 202 18.75 4.98 -0.17
C THR A 202 17.73 3.88 -0.45
N PRO A 203 16.79 4.05 -1.39
CA PRO A 203 15.91 2.94 -1.78
C PRO A 203 16.79 1.77 -2.21
N ASP A 204 16.51 0.59 -1.67
CA ASP A 204 17.16 -0.64 -2.12
C ASP A 204 16.58 -0.95 -3.51
N LEU A 205 17.21 -0.39 -4.55
CA LEU A 205 16.83 -0.54 -5.95
C LEU A 205 16.97 -2.00 -6.36
N ARG A 206 15.95 -2.82 -6.08
CA ARG A 206 15.84 -4.17 -6.63
C ARG A 206 15.35 -4.08 -8.07
N SER A 207 16.28 -3.92 -9.00
CA SER A 207 15.99 -4.12 -10.41
C SER A 207 15.85 -5.62 -10.70
N SER A 208 14.63 -6.15 -10.72
CA SER A 208 14.38 -7.47 -11.30
C SER A 208 14.39 -7.35 -12.82
N TYR A 209 15.58 -7.41 -13.43
CA TYR A 209 15.71 -7.59 -14.88
C TYR A 209 15.35 -9.05 -15.22
N GLU A 210 14.07 -9.35 -15.43
CA GLU A 210 13.69 -10.56 -16.17
C GLU A 210 13.95 -10.32 -17.66
N ARG A 211 15.20 -10.51 -18.05
CA ARG A 211 15.65 -10.50 -19.43
C ARG A 211 15.13 -11.76 -20.11
N SER A 212 13.92 -11.72 -20.68
CA SER A 212 13.46 -12.68 -21.68
C SER A 212 14.23 -12.49 -23.00
N MET A 213 15.53 -12.83 -23.00
CA MET A 213 16.30 -13.02 -24.23
C MET A 213 15.85 -14.32 -24.89
N ALA A 214 14.76 -14.26 -25.68
CA ALA A 214 14.60 -15.15 -26.81
C ALA A 214 15.68 -14.79 -27.85
N ARG A 215 16.69 -15.68 -27.93
CA ARG A 215 17.79 -15.78 -28.91
C ARG A 215 17.62 -14.94 -30.19
N LEU A 216 18.49 -13.94 -30.38
CA LEU A 216 19.00 -13.57 -31.71
C LEU A 216 20.51 -13.26 -31.59
N PRO A 217 21.34 -13.72 -32.54
CA PRO A 217 22.80 -13.77 -32.37
C PRO A 217 23.48 -12.42 -32.62
N ALA A 218 24.66 -12.33 -32.01
CA ALA A 218 25.58 -11.21 -31.91
C ALA A 218 25.84 -10.40 -33.19
N LYS A 219 25.82 -9.07 -33.04
CA LYS A 219 26.78 -8.14 -33.64
C LYS A 219 26.86 -6.85 -32.80
N SER A 220 28.09 -6.42 -32.50
CA SER A 220 28.46 -5.27 -31.66
C SER A 220 28.80 -4.03 -32.52
N PRO A 221 29.13 -2.85 -31.95
CA PRO A 221 28.29 -1.64 -31.81
C PRO A 221 28.83 -0.44 -32.66
N PRO A 222 28.26 0.79 -32.66
CA PRO A 222 28.24 1.79 -31.56
C PRO A 222 26.82 2.43 -31.43
N GLU A 223 26.44 3.34 -30.54
CA GLU A 223 27.06 4.54 -29.97
C GLU A 223 26.18 4.96 -28.76
N GLN A 224 26.77 5.58 -27.75
CA GLN A 224 26.12 5.91 -26.48
C GLN A 224 25.02 6.97 -26.67
N ALA A 225 23.79 6.61 -26.31
CA ALA A 225 22.75 7.56 -25.90
C ALA A 225 22.19 7.09 -24.55
N SER A 226 22.37 7.90 -23.53
CA SER A 226 21.82 7.71 -22.19
C SER A 226 20.31 7.89 -22.22
N GLU A 227 19.55 6.79 -22.24
CA GLU A 227 18.12 6.80 -21.94
C GLU A 227 17.90 6.92 -20.42
N PRO A 228 17.04 7.83 -19.94
CA PRO A 228 16.66 7.87 -18.54
C PRO A 228 15.82 6.63 -18.20
N GLN A 229 16.10 6.01 -17.06
CA GLN A 229 15.48 4.74 -16.64
C GLN A 229 14.17 5.01 -15.89
N ALA A 230 13.10 4.33 -16.30
CA ALA A 230 11.81 4.40 -15.63
C ALA A 230 11.78 3.41 -14.46
N THR A 231 11.46 3.90 -13.26
CA THR A 231 11.37 3.07 -12.06
C THR A 231 9.92 2.68 -11.83
N ARG A 232 9.61 1.39 -11.95
CA ARG A 232 8.34 0.83 -11.48
C ARG A 232 8.47 0.53 -10.00
N ILE A 233 7.61 1.14 -9.17
CA ILE A 233 7.51 0.78 -7.77
C ILE A 233 6.44 -0.30 -7.66
N PHE A 234 6.85 -1.51 -7.27
CA PHE A 234 5.95 -2.60 -6.92
C PHE A 234 5.67 -2.51 -5.42
N GLY A 235 4.46 -2.08 -5.04
CA GLY A 235 3.98 -2.27 -3.68
C GLY A 235 3.44 -3.68 -3.53
N SER A 236 4.21 -4.59 -2.94
CA SER A 236 3.71 -5.87 -2.46
C SER A 236 3.59 -5.81 -0.95
N ALA A 237 2.38 -5.95 -0.41
CA ALA A 237 2.19 -6.25 1.01
C ALA A 237 2.68 -7.69 1.26
N THR A 238 3.99 -7.87 1.42
CA THR A 238 4.57 -9.13 1.90
C THR A 238 4.54 -9.11 3.41
N ALA A 239 3.44 -9.58 4.00
CA ALA A 239 3.46 -10.07 5.37
C ALA A 239 4.34 -11.33 5.39
N SER A 240 5.48 -11.27 6.06
CA SER A 240 6.29 -12.46 6.41
C SER A 240 5.90 -12.96 7.80
#